data_AF-A0A6F9BUH0-F1
#
_entry.id   AF-A0A6F9BUH0-F1
#
_cell.length_a   1.000
_cell.length_b   1.000
_cell.length_c   1.000
_cell.angle_alpha   90.00
_cell.angle_beta   90.00
_cell.angle_gamma   90.00
#
_symmetry.space_group_name_H-M   'P 1'
#
loop_
_entity.id
_entity.type
_entity.pdbx_description
1 polymer ?
#
loop_
_entity_poly.entity_id
_entity_poly.type
_entity_poly.pdbx_seq_one_letter_code
_entity_poly.pdbx_strand_id
1 'polypeptide(L)'
;MSLVLVGFQELSLHDQVQLLESSWLEVLMIGLIWRSIHSPGKLIFAQDLILDRSEGDCVEGMAEIFDMLLATVSRFRMLKLTPEEFVCLKAIILLNSGAFSFCSNSVESLHNSSAVESMLDNITDALIHHISHSGASVQQQPRRQAQLLLLLSHIRHMSNKGMEHLYSIKCKNKVPLYDLLLEMLDGHRLKSPGKVAQAGAQTEGPSTTTTTSTGSSIGPMRGSQDTHIRSPGSGVLQYGAPRSDRRPIP
;
A
#
# COMPACT_ATOMS: atom_id res chain seq x y z
N MET A 1 13.90 7.45 -23.98
CA MET A 1 12.61 7.23 -24.67
C MET A 1 11.49 7.54 -23.72
N SER A 2 10.61 8.47 -24.09
CA SER A 2 9.33 8.66 -23.40
C SER A 2 8.37 7.58 -23.88
N LEU A 3 7.66 6.97 -22.94
CA LEU A 3 6.75 5.86 -23.21
C LEU A 3 5.38 6.46 -23.59
N VAL A 4 5.17 6.71 -24.89
CA VAL A 4 3.84 7.07 -25.39
C VAL A 4 3.00 5.79 -25.37
N LEU A 5 2.20 5.63 -24.31
CA LEU A 5 1.29 4.51 -24.18
C LEU A 5 0.12 4.72 -25.16
N VAL A 6 0.00 3.81 -26.14
CA VAL A 6 -1.09 3.83 -27.13
C VAL A 6 -2.43 3.80 -26.40
N GLY A 7 -3.40 4.62 -26.82
CA GLY A 7 -4.67 4.82 -26.11
C GLY A 7 -4.65 5.84 -24.97
N PHE A 8 -3.51 6.10 -24.30
CA PHE A 8 -3.50 6.99 -23.12
C PHE A 8 -3.85 8.45 -23.48
N GLN A 9 -3.44 8.91 -24.66
CA GLN A 9 -3.79 10.25 -25.17
C GLN A 9 -5.25 10.37 -25.63
N GLU A 10 -5.97 9.24 -25.76
CA GLU A 10 -7.38 9.18 -26.17
C GLU A 10 -8.34 9.17 -24.96
N LEU A 11 -7.80 8.96 -23.75
CA LEU A 11 -8.52 9.16 -22.48
C LEU A 11 -8.83 10.65 -22.26
N SER A 12 -9.86 10.97 -21.47
CA SER A 12 -10.15 12.36 -21.13
C SER A 12 -8.99 12.99 -20.35
N LEU A 13 -8.80 14.31 -20.45
CA LEU A 13 -7.72 15.00 -19.72
C LEU A 13 -7.86 14.81 -18.20
N HIS A 14 -9.11 14.75 -17.70
CA HIS A 14 -9.42 14.40 -16.31
C HIS A 14 -8.86 13.02 -15.93
N ASP A 15 -9.16 12.00 -16.73
CA ASP A 15 -8.72 10.62 -16.47
C ASP A 15 -7.19 10.50 -16.59
N GLN A 16 -6.57 11.17 -17.56
CA GLN A 16 -5.10 11.24 -17.68
C GLN A 16 -4.45 11.85 -16.44
N VAL A 17 -4.99 12.97 -15.92
CA VAL A 17 -4.50 13.61 -14.69
C VAL A 17 -4.74 12.71 -13.47
N GLN A 18 -5.94 12.16 -13.28
CA GLN A 18 -6.25 11.29 -12.14
C GLN A 18 -5.38 10.01 -12.11
N LEU A 19 -5.04 9.43 -13.28
CA LEU A 19 -4.12 8.29 -13.38
C LEU A 19 -2.66 8.69 -13.09
N LEU A 20 -2.24 9.90 -13.43
CA LEU A 20 -0.90 10.40 -13.08
C LEU A 20 -0.79 10.77 -11.59
N GLU A 21 -1.75 11.53 -11.04
CA GLU A 21 -1.83 11.87 -9.61
C GLU A 21 -1.78 10.63 -8.71
N SER A 22 -2.47 9.55 -9.10
CA SER A 22 -2.55 8.32 -8.32
C SER A 22 -1.35 7.36 -8.49
N SER A 23 -0.45 7.60 -9.46
CA SER A 23 0.64 6.65 -9.80
C SER A 23 2.07 7.24 -9.84
N TRP A 24 2.22 8.57 -9.87
CA TRP A 24 3.51 9.21 -10.21
C TRP A 24 4.72 8.70 -9.43
N LEU A 25 4.59 8.49 -8.12
CA LEU A 25 5.71 8.04 -7.28
C LEU A 25 6.09 6.58 -7.56
N GLU A 26 5.13 5.71 -7.89
CA GLU A 26 5.41 4.35 -8.36
C GLU A 26 6.08 4.35 -9.73
N VAL A 27 5.62 5.23 -10.64
CA VAL A 27 6.18 5.42 -11.98
C VAL A 27 7.62 5.94 -11.91
N LEU A 28 7.95 6.79 -10.93
CA LEU A 28 9.32 7.20 -10.61
C LEU A 28 10.13 6.06 -9.99
N MET A 29 9.59 5.36 -8.98
CA MET A 29 10.28 4.27 -8.28
C MET A 29 10.62 3.11 -9.22
N ILE A 30 9.69 2.63 -10.06
CA ILE A 30 10.00 1.56 -11.02
C ILE A 30 11.05 2.02 -12.06
N GLY A 31 11.05 3.31 -12.43
CA GLY A 31 12.07 3.92 -13.28
C GLY A 31 13.45 3.95 -12.62
N LEU A 32 13.53 4.30 -11.33
CA LEU A 32 14.75 4.26 -10.52
C LEU A 32 15.29 2.84 -10.34
N ILE A 33 14.40 1.89 -10.04
CA ILE A 33 14.72 0.47 -9.87
C ILE A 33 15.31 -0.10 -11.16
N TRP A 34 14.66 0.12 -12.30
CA TRP A 34 15.14 -0.34 -13.60
C TRP A 34 16.50 0.27 -13.96
N ARG A 35 16.67 1.58 -13.78
CA ARG A 35 17.93 2.29 -14.05
C ARG A 35 19.10 1.73 -13.23
N SER A 36 18.82 1.27 -12.01
CA SER A 36 19.81 0.78 -11.04
C SER A 36 20.10 -0.73 -11.14
N ILE A 37 19.45 -1.47 -12.04
CA ILE A 37 19.53 -2.95 -12.10
C ILE A 37 20.96 -3.49 -12.26
N HIS A 38 21.83 -2.73 -12.95
CA HIS A 38 23.23 -3.06 -13.21
C HIS A 38 24.22 -2.57 -12.13
N SER A 39 23.74 -1.92 -11.05
CA SER A 39 24.59 -1.33 -10.00
C SER A 39 24.22 -1.88 -8.62
N PRO A 40 24.74 -3.06 -8.22
CA PRO A 40 24.46 -3.65 -6.90
C PRO A 40 24.81 -2.69 -5.75
N GLY A 41 23.88 -2.51 -4.81
CA GLY A 41 24.08 -1.66 -3.63
C GLY A 41 23.96 -0.15 -3.85
N LYS A 42 23.68 0.31 -5.09
CA LYS A 42 23.51 1.73 -5.43
C LYS A 42 22.17 2.01 -6.11
N LEU A 43 21.70 3.25 -6.01
CA LEU A 43 20.53 3.79 -6.68
C LEU A 43 20.93 4.98 -7.55
N ILE A 44 20.67 4.87 -8.86
CA ILE A 44 21.01 5.89 -9.86
C ILE A 44 19.83 6.84 -10.00
N PHE A 45 19.82 7.95 -9.26
CA PHE A 45 18.75 8.96 -9.31
C PHE A 45 18.85 9.85 -10.55
N ALA A 46 20.07 10.21 -10.95
CA ALA A 46 20.41 10.92 -12.20
C ALA A 46 21.74 10.39 -12.78
N GLN A 47 22.31 11.04 -13.80
CA GLN A 47 23.62 10.64 -14.35
C GLN A 47 24.78 11.01 -13.42
N ASP A 48 24.58 12.09 -12.67
CA ASP A 48 25.46 12.75 -11.70
C ASP A 48 25.09 12.45 -10.25
N LEU A 49 23.83 12.06 -9.98
CA LEU A 49 23.35 11.66 -8.66
C LEU A 49 23.20 10.12 -8.56
N ILE A 50 24.24 9.45 -8.08
CA ILE A 50 24.28 8.02 -7.80
C ILE A 50 24.57 7.83 -6.31
N LEU A 51 23.59 7.36 -5.54
CA LEU A 51 23.73 7.17 -4.10
C LEU A 51 23.98 5.70 -3.75
N ASP A 52 24.78 5.43 -2.74
CA ASP A 52 24.79 4.13 -2.05
C ASP A 52 24.10 4.15 -0.69
N ARG A 53 24.02 2.98 -0.05
CA ARG A 53 23.26 2.79 1.20
C ARG A 53 23.71 3.73 2.33
N SER A 54 24.99 4.08 2.40
CA SER A 54 25.52 4.98 3.44
C SER A 54 25.05 6.43 3.28
N GLU A 55 24.80 6.86 2.04
CA GLU A 55 24.20 8.17 1.72
C GLU A 55 22.68 8.16 1.96
N GLY A 56 22.05 6.99 1.91
CA GLY A 56 20.64 6.79 2.30
C GLY A 56 20.36 7.08 3.78
N ASP A 57 21.35 6.86 4.65
CA ASP A 57 21.26 7.16 6.09
C ASP A 57 21.33 8.67 6.40
N CYS A 58 21.76 9.51 5.45
CA CYS A 58 21.86 10.97 5.64
C CYS A 58 20.48 11.67 5.77
N VAL A 59 19.37 11.01 5.45
CA VAL A 59 18.02 11.57 5.55
C VAL A 59 17.15 10.75 6.51
N GLU A 60 16.75 11.38 7.62
CA GLU A 60 15.87 10.87 8.68
C GLU A 60 14.64 10.12 8.12
N GLY A 61 14.71 8.78 8.07
CA GLY A 61 13.61 7.90 7.62
C GLY A 61 13.68 7.44 6.17
N MET A 62 14.67 7.85 5.36
CA MET A 62 14.84 7.33 3.99
C MET A 62 15.46 5.93 3.94
N ALA A 63 16.24 5.52 4.95
CA ALA A 63 16.96 4.25 4.96
C ALA A 63 16.05 3.02 4.72
N GLU A 64 14.85 2.98 5.32
CA GLU A 64 13.88 1.89 5.08
C GLU A 64 13.43 1.84 3.61
N ILE A 65 13.14 3.00 3.01
CA ILE A 65 12.73 3.13 1.61
C ILE A 65 13.89 2.74 0.68
N PHE A 66 15.11 3.17 1.01
CA PHE A 66 16.34 2.85 0.28
C PHE A 66 16.61 1.33 0.26
N ASP A 67 16.45 0.66 1.40
CA ASP A 67 16.60 -0.79 1.51
C ASP A 67 15.53 -1.56 0.72
N MET A 68 14.27 -1.14 0.79
CA MET A 68 13.20 -1.75 -0.02
C MET A 68 13.45 -1.57 -1.53
N LEU A 69 13.95 -0.40 -1.95
CA LEU A 69 14.34 -0.12 -3.34
C LEU A 69 15.50 -1.03 -3.77
N LEU A 70 16.58 -1.13 -2.97
CA LEU A 70 17.72 -2.02 -3.25
C LEU A 70 17.31 -3.51 -3.30
N ALA A 71 16.42 -3.94 -2.40
CA ALA A 71 15.87 -5.29 -2.42
C ALA A 71 15.08 -5.56 -3.71
N THR A 72 14.28 -4.58 -4.16
CA THR A 72 13.50 -4.67 -5.40
C THR A 72 14.38 -4.63 -6.65
N VAL A 73 15.44 -3.81 -6.68
CA VAL A 73 16.52 -3.82 -7.69
C VAL A 73 17.16 -5.21 -7.79
N SER A 74 17.48 -5.82 -6.65
CA SER A 74 18.03 -7.18 -6.62
C SER A 74 17.02 -8.20 -7.16
N ARG A 75 15.74 -8.07 -6.81
CA ARG A 75 14.66 -8.95 -7.28
C ARG A 75 14.44 -8.86 -8.80
N PHE A 76 14.46 -7.64 -9.38
CA PHE A 76 14.41 -7.41 -10.83
C PHE A 76 15.56 -8.13 -11.54
N ARG A 77 16.79 -7.98 -11.04
CA ARG A 77 17.98 -8.65 -11.57
C ARG A 77 17.90 -10.18 -11.44
N MET A 78 17.42 -10.71 -10.31
CA MET A 78 17.22 -12.16 -10.12
C MET A 78 16.18 -12.75 -11.09
N LEU A 79 15.13 -11.99 -11.41
CA LEU A 79 14.09 -12.40 -12.36
C LEU A 79 14.53 -12.30 -13.82
N LYS A 80 15.64 -11.61 -14.12
CA LYS A 80 16.06 -11.23 -15.47
C LYS A 80 14.89 -10.57 -16.22
N LEU A 81 14.35 -9.49 -15.65
CA LEU A 81 13.27 -8.71 -16.26
C LEU A 81 13.76 -8.13 -17.60
N THR A 82 13.01 -8.30 -18.67
CA THR A 82 13.36 -7.74 -19.99
C THR A 82 12.89 -6.28 -20.13
N PRO A 83 13.44 -5.50 -21.08
CA PRO A 83 12.97 -4.13 -21.33
C PRO A 83 11.48 -4.05 -21.66
N GLU A 84 10.95 -5.05 -22.36
CA GLU A 84 9.56 -5.14 -22.80
C GLU A 84 8.63 -5.46 -21.62
N GLU A 85 9.02 -6.40 -20.76
CA GLU A 85 8.30 -6.70 -19.52
C GLU A 85 8.29 -5.49 -18.57
N PHE A 86 9.42 -4.77 -18.46
CA PHE A 86 9.51 -3.52 -17.70
C PHE A 86 8.56 -2.44 -18.26
N VAL A 87 8.51 -2.28 -19.59
CA VAL A 87 7.58 -1.36 -20.26
C VAL A 87 6.13 -1.71 -19.93
N CYS A 88 5.75 -2.98 -20.01
CA CYS A 88 4.40 -3.43 -19.64
C CYS A 88 4.10 -3.18 -18.16
N LEU A 89 4.98 -3.56 -17.23
CA LEU A 89 4.78 -3.33 -15.79
C LEU A 89 4.65 -1.84 -15.44
N LYS A 90 5.42 -0.97 -16.09
CA LYS A 90 5.30 0.49 -15.92
C LYS A 90 3.96 1.03 -16.43
N ALA A 91 3.44 0.48 -17.53
CA ALA A 91 2.14 0.86 -18.06
C ALA A 91 0.98 0.32 -17.19
N ILE A 92 1.09 -0.89 -16.64
CA ILE A 92 0.12 -1.43 -15.68
C ILE A 92 0.05 -0.54 -14.42
N ILE A 93 1.19 -0.07 -13.88
CA ILE A 93 1.19 0.88 -12.75
C ILE A 93 0.37 2.13 -13.07
N LEU A 94 0.60 2.74 -14.25
CA LEU A 94 -0.07 3.98 -14.64
C LEU A 94 -1.60 3.83 -14.71
N LEU A 95 -2.10 2.73 -15.29
CA LEU A 95 -3.54 2.51 -15.49
C LEU A 95 -4.24 1.91 -14.26
N ASN A 96 -3.60 0.97 -13.55
CA ASN A 96 -4.20 0.22 -12.44
C ASN A 96 -4.34 1.07 -11.16
N SER A 97 -3.64 2.21 -11.06
CA SER A 97 -3.77 3.11 -9.90
C SER A 97 -5.16 3.67 -9.67
N GLY A 98 -6.00 3.80 -10.70
CA GLY A 98 -7.40 4.20 -10.55
C GLY A 98 -8.32 3.10 -9.99
N ALA A 99 -8.00 1.82 -10.21
CA ALA A 99 -8.87 0.70 -9.83
C ALA A 99 -8.96 0.48 -8.31
N PHE A 100 -7.93 0.90 -7.56
CA PHE A 100 -7.88 0.77 -6.10
C PHE A 100 -8.55 1.94 -5.34
N SER A 101 -9.60 2.53 -5.93
CA SER A 101 -10.40 3.62 -5.34
C SER A 101 -11.13 3.28 -4.02
N PHE A 102 -11.00 2.05 -3.51
CA PHE A 102 -11.60 1.56 -2.26
C PHE A 102 -11.22 2.34 -0.99
N CYS A 103 -10.20 3.21 -1.04
CA CYS A 103 -9.78 4.02 0.10
C CYS A 103 -10.31 5.46 0.10
N SER A 104 -11.18 5.85 -0.85
CA SER A 104 -11.72 7.22 -0.87
C SER A 104 -13.17 7.32 -1.36
N ASN A 105 -14.04 7.81 -0.48
CA ASN A 105 -15.46 8.06 -0.74
C ASN A 105 -15.71 9.37 -1.56
N SER A 106 -14.68 9.89 -2.25
CA SER A 106 -14.75 11.12 -3.06
C SER A 106 -13.81 11.09 -4.27
N VAL A 107 -13.55 9.90 -4.82
CA VAL A 107 -13.03 9.75 -6.18
C VAL A 107 -14.23 9.75 -7.12
N GLU A 108 -14.33 10.78 -7.96
CA GLU A 108 -15.20 10.75 -9.12
C GLU A 108 -14.67 9.66 -10.06
N SER A 109 -15.54 8.73 -10.47
CA SER A 109 -15.15 7.60 -11.32
C SER A 109 -14.45 8.11 -12.57
N LEU A 110 -13.45 7.39 -13.05
CA LEU A 110 -12.91 7.60 -14.40
C LEU A 110 -14.08 7.63 -15.38
N HIS A 111 -14.13 8.65 -16.24
CA HIS A 111 -15.27 8.82 -17.16
C HIS A 111 -15.33 7.67 -18.16
N ASN A 112 -14.17 7.18 -18.60
CA ASN A 112 -14.03 6.07 -19.55
C ASN A 112 -13.36 4.84 -18.91
N SER A 113 -13.84 4.35 -17.76
CA SER A 113 -13.29 3.15 -17.10
C SER A 113 -13.10 1.95 -18.03
N SER A 114 -14.05 1.68 -18.93
CA SER A 114 -13.98 0.57 -19.89
C SER A 114 -12.87 0.72 -20.93
N ALA A 115 -12.45 1.94 -21.26
CA ALA A 115 -11.28 2.16 -22.11
C ALA A 115 -9.97 1.85 -21.35
N VAL A 116 -9.90 2.23 -20.07
CA VAL A 116 -8.76 1.94 -19.19
C VAL A 116 -8.64 0.43 -18.91
N GLU A 117 -9.77 -0.26 -18.71
CA GLU A 117 -9.85 -1.73 -18.61
C GLU A 117 -9.36 -2.39 -19.91
N SER A 118 -9.89 -1.98 -21.07
CA SER A 118 -9.44 -2.52 -22.36
C SER A 118 -7.94 -2.26 -22.62
N MET A 119 -7.41 -1.10 -22.23
CA MET A 119 -5.97 -0.85 -22.30
C MET A 119 -5.18 -1.77 -21.36
N LEU A 120 -5.64 -2.01 -20.13
CA LEU A 120 -5.03 -2.94 -19.17
C LEU A 120 -5.01 -4.38 -19.69
N ASP A 121 -6.08 -4.84 -20.34
CA ASP A 121 -6.15 -6.16 -20.97
C ASP A 121 -5.12 -6.28 -22.10
N ASN A 122 -5.10 -5.31 -23.04
CA ASN A 122 -4.12 -5.28 -24.14
C ASN A 122 -2.66 -5.29 -23.63
N ILE A 123 -2.35 -4.58 -22.55
CA ILE A 123 -1.01 -4.56 -21.95
C ILE A 123 -0.72 -5.87 -21.19
N THR A 124 -1.73 -6.52 -20.62
CA THR A 124 -1.59 -7.83 -19.96
C THR A 124 -1.33 -8.93 -20.97
N ASP A 125 -2.03 -8.92 -22.12
CA ASP A 125 -1.75 -9.82 -23.24
C ASP A 125 -0.37 -9.58 -23.84
N ALA A 126 0.05 -8.31 -24.00
CA ALA A 126 1.42 -7.98 -24.40
C ALA A 126 2.46 -8.51 -23.39
N LEU A 127 2.21 -8.40 -22.08
CA LEU A 127 3.07 -8.97 -21.04
C LEU A 127 3.14 -10.50 -21.12
N ILE A 128 2.01 -11.18 -21.32
CA ILE A 128 1.95 -12.65 -21.53
C ILE A 128 2.74 -13.04 -22.78
N HIS A 129 2.61 -12.28 -23.87
CA HIS A 129 3.36 -12.47 -25.12
C HIS A 129 4.88 -12.30 -24.92
N HIS A 130 5.33 -11.27 -24.20
CA HIS A 130 6.76 -11.10 -23.90
C HIS A 130 7.27 -12.19 -22.92
N ILE A 131 6.46 -12.61 -21.96
CA ILE A 131 6.76 -13.75 -21.08
C ILE A 131 6.94 -15.05 -21.86
N SER A 132 6.11 -15.33 -22.89
CA SER A 132 6.25 -16.55 -23.70
C SER A 132 7.49 -16.53 -24.59
N HIS A 133 7.88 -15.35 -25.09
CA HIS A 133 9.12 -15.15 -25.86
C HIS A 133 10.39 -15.07 -24.99
N SER A 134 10.28 -14.93 -23.65
CA SER A 134 11.42 -14.89 -22.72
C SER A 134 12.18 -16.21 -22.57
N GLY A 135 11.76 -17.28 -23.26
CA GLY A 135 12.32 -18.63 -23.15
C GLY A 135 11.78 -19.44 -21.97
N ALA A 136 10.79 -18.93 -21.23
CA ALA A 136 10.09 -19.66 -20.18
C ALA A 136 9.18 -20.75 -20.77
N SER A 137 9.25 -21.98 -20.22
CA SER A 137 8.36 -23.07 -20.65
C SER A 137 6.91 -22.74 -20.34
N VAL A 138 5.95 -23.29 -21.09
CA VAL A 138 4.51 -22.94 -20.98
C VAL A 138 3.99 -23.09 -19.54
N GLN A 139 4.43 -24.10 -18.80
CA GLN A 139 4.08 -24.31 -17.38
C GLN A 139 4.67 -23.25 -16.42
N GLN A 140 5.74 -22.55 -16.82
CA GLN A 140 6.37 -21.48 -16.04
C GLN A 140 5.78 -20.09 -16.34
N GLN A 141 5.13 -19.90 -17.48
CA GLN A 141 4.63 -18.58 -17.92
C GLN A 141 3.63 -17.95 -16.91
N PRO A 142 2.59 -18.66 -16.40
CA PRO A 142 1.70 -18.09 -15.38
C PRO A 142 2.43 -17.79 -14.05
N ARG A 143 3.44 -18.60 -13.70
CA ARG A 143 4.26 -18.38 -12.51
C ARG A 143 5.15 -17.15 -12.65
N ARG A 144 5.70 -16.89 -13.85
CA ARG A 144 6.44 -15.66 -14.16
C ARG A 144 5.52 -14.45 -14.11
N GLN A 145 4.34 -14.51 -14.76
CA GLN A 145 3.34 -13.45 -14.73
C GLN A 145 2.96 -13.07 -13.29
N ALA A 146 2.59 -14.04 -12.45
CA ALA A 146 2.30 -13.80 -11.03
C ALA A 146 3.50 -13.22 -10.25
N GLN A 147 4.73 -13.66 -10.54
CA GLN A 147 5.94 -13.09 -9.93
C GLN A 147 6.21 -11.65 -10.36
N LEU A 148 5.87 -11.27 -11.60
CA LEU A 148 6.03 -9.91 -12.11
C LEU A 148 4.94 -8.96 -11.57
N LEU A 149 3.68 -9.41 -11.56
CA LEU A 149 2.57 -8.63 -10.99
C LEU A 149 2.74 -8.41 -9.47
N LEU A 150 3.33 -9.36 -8.74
CA LEU A 150 3.64 -9.17 -7.31
C LEU A 150 4.67 -8.05 -7.05
N LEU A 151 5.54 -7.74 -8.01
CA LEU A 151 6.46 -6.58 -7.90
C LEU A 151 5.69 -5.26 -7.81
N LEU A 152 4.52 -5.17 -8.44
CA LEU A 152 3.68 -3.97 -8.42
C LEU A 152 3.16 -3.70 -7.00
N SER A 153 2.79 -4.75 -6.26
CA SER A 153 2.39 -4.66 -4.85
C SER A 153 3.54 -4.14 -3.96
N HIS A 154 4.78 -4.62 -4.19
CA HIS A 154 5.95 -4.12 -3.49
C HIS A 154 6.21 -2.63 -3.82
N ILE A 155 6.04 -2.23 -5.09
CA ILE A 155 6.21 -0.84 -5.55
C ILE A 155 5.14 0.07 -4.96
N ARG A 156 3.88 -0.35 -4.88
CA ARG A 156 2.79 0.34 -4.17
C ARG A 156 3.13 0.55 -2.69
N HIS A 157 3.65 -0.48 -2.01
CA HIS A 157 4.03 -0.36 -0.60
C HIS A 157 5.17 0.65 -0.37
N MET A 158 6.22 0.60 -1.21
CA MET A 158 7.31 1.58 -1.18
C MET A 158 6.81 3.00 -1.48
N SER A 159 5.91 3.15 -2.44
CA SER A 159 5.30 4.44 -2.80
C SER A 159 4.53 5.04 -1.63
N ASN A 160 3.68 4.26 -0.96
CA ASN A 160 2.93 4.73 0.21
C ASN A 160 3.87 5.24 1.31
N LYS A 161 4.93 4.48 1.64
CA LYS A 161 6.00 4.88 2.58
C LYS A 161 6.73 6.15 2.14
N GLY A 162 7.03 6.28 0.84
CA GLY A 162 7.63 7.48 0.26
C GLY A 162 6.71 8.69 0.33
N MET A 163 5.40 8.52 0.15
CA MET A 163 4.39 9.57 0.27
C MET A 163 4.28 10.08 1.70
N GLU A 164 4.22 9.18 2.68
CA GLU A 164 4.26 9.51 4.12
C GLU A 164 5.53 10.29 4.49
N HIS A 165 6.69 9.87 3.97
CA HIS A 165 7.97 10.54 4.21
C HIS A 165 8.03 11.94 3.58
N LEU A 166 7.63 12.09 2.31
CA LEU A 166 7.56 13.39 1.62
C LEU A 166 6.59 14.35 2.30
N TYR A 167 5.45 13.85 2.78
CA TYR A 167 4.52 14.66 3.58
C TYR A 167 5.13 15.09 4.92
N SER A 168 5.91 14.23 5.58
CA SER A 168 6.69 14.59 6.78
C SER A 168 7.70 15.71 6.49
N ILE A 169 8.41 15.65 5.36
CA ILE A 169 9.31 16.73 4.91
C ILE A 169 8.55 18.04 4.67
N LYS A 170 7.40 17.99 3.97
CA LYS A 170 6.53 19.15 3.72
C LYS A 170 6.08 19.81 5.02
N CYS A 171 5.53 19.04 5.97
CA CYS A 171 5.10 19.58 7.26
C CYS A 171 6.25 20.10 8.14
N LYS A 172 7.47 19.57 7.98
CA LYS A 172 8.68 20.05 8.69
C LYS A 172 9.37 21.24 7.98
N ASN A 173 8.87 21.71 6.82
CA ASN A 173 9.51 22.72 5.95
C ASN A 173 11.01 22.44 5.65
N LYS A 174 11.42 21.16 5.64
CA LYS A 174 12.84 20.78 5.55
C LYS A 174 13.47 21.01 4.16
N VAL A 175 12.64 21.02 3.11
CA VAL A 175 13.07 21.19 1.70
C VAL A 175 11.96 21.96 0.96
N PRO A 176 12.28 22.96 0.12
CA PRO A 176 11.30 23.53 -0.80
C PRO A 176 10.91 22.49 -1.87
N LEU A 177 9.63 22.11 -1.89
CA LEU A 177 9.06 21.27 -2.94
C LEU A 177 8.59 22.16 -4.10
N TYR A 178 8.80 21.73 -5.34
CA TYR A 178 8.28 22.41 -6.53
C TYR A 178 6.75 22.39 -6.57
N ASP A 179 6.13 23.40 -7.19
CA ASP A 179 4.67 23.55 -7.21
C ASP A 179 3.93 22.33 -7.76
N LEU A 180 4.41 21.75 -8.87
CA LEU A 180 3.88 20.50 -9.43
C LEU A 180 4.02 19.31 -8.45
N LEU A 181 5.11 19.25 -7.67
CA LEU A 181 5.31 18.20 -6.66
C LEU A 181 4.42 18.44 -5.43
N LEU A 182 4.10 19.69 -5.10
CA LEU A 182 3.14 20.05 -4.06
C LEU A 182 1.71 19.67 -4.46
N GLU A 183 1.33 19.96 -5.71
CA GLU A 183 0.04 19.64 -6.33
C GLU A 183 -0.18 18.12 -6.37
N MET A 184 0.76 17.37 -6.95
CA MET A 184 0.70 15.90 -7.01
C MET A 184 0.74 15.23 -5.63
N LEU A 185 1.26 15.89 -4.60
CA LEU A 185 1.26 15.42 -3.20
C LEU A 185 -0.02 15.81 -2.44
N ASP A 186 -0.68 16.92 -2.78
CA ASP A 186 -1.97 17.32 -2.21
C ASP A 186 -3.17 16.63 -2.91
N GLY A 187 -3.04 16.17 -4.15
CA GLY A 187 -4.02 15.29 -4.82
C GLY A 187 -4.30 14.00 -4.04
N HIS A 188 -3.26 13.40 -3.41
CA HIS A 188 -3.41 12.28 -2.46
C HIS A 188 -4.13 12.67 -1.16
N ARG A 189 -4.22 13.97 -0.80
CA ARG A 189 -4.73 14.44 0.50
C ARG A 189 -6.20 14.86 0.50
N LEU A 190 -6.74 15.31 -0.63
CA LEU A 190 -8.17 15.69 -0.75
C LEU A 190 -9.14 14.50 -0.55
N LYS A 191 -8.60 13.29 -0.39
CA LYS A 191 -9.30 12.01 -0.54
C LYS A 191 -9.31 11.14 0.73
N SER A 192 -8.90 11.65 1.91
CA SER A 192 -8.94 10.93 3.20
C SER A 192 -9.81 11.63 4.28
N PRO A 193 -10.90 11.02 4.77
CA PRO A 193 -11.83 11.65 5.73
C PRO A 193 -11.33 11.56 7.19
N GLY A 194 -10.92 12.70 7.77
CA GLY A 194 -9.98 12.70 8.91
C GLY A 194 -10.35 13.37 10.25
N LYS A 195 -11.44 14.15 10.37
CA LYS A 195 -12.25 14.36 11.62
C LYS A 195 -13.23 15.53 11.52
N VAL A 196 -14.43 15.32 12.08
CA VAL A 196 -15.35 16.39 12.46
C VAL A 196 -14.84 17.05 13.74
N ALA A 197 -14.71 18.38 13.74
CA ALA A 197 -14.57 19.19 14.94
C ALA A 197 -15.73 20.19 14.97
N GLN A 198 -16.69 19.99 15.90
CA GLN A 198 -17.82 20.91 16.07
C GLN A 198 -17.34 22.24 16.65
N ALA A 199 -17.33 23.30 15.84
CA ALA A 199 -17.22 24.67 16.31
C ALA A 199 -18.61 25.20 16.74
N GLY A 200 -19.19 24.59 17.77
CA GLY A 200 -20.43 25.06 18.38
C GLY A 200 -20.17 26.28 19.27
N ALA A 201 -20.33 27.49 18.73
CA ALA A 201 -20.19 28.72 19.50
C ALA A 201 -21.29 28.86 20.56
N GLN A 202 -20.94 29.44 21.71
CA GLN A 202 -21.83 29.64 22.85
C GLN A 202 -22.54 31.01 22.78
N THR A 203 -23.76 31.08 23.32
CA THR A 203 -24.33 32.33 23.84
C THR A 203 -25.17 32.06 25.10
N GLU A 204 -24.77 32.73 26.19
CA GLU A 204 -25.48 33.21 27.40
C GLU A 204 -27.03 33.05 27.43
N GLY A 205 -27.77 32.77 28.53
CA GLY A 205 -27.58 32.90 30.00
C GLY A 205 -28.77 33.71 30.62
N PRO A 206 -29.01 33.85 31.96
CA PRO A 206 -28.71 33.03 33.14
C PRO A 206 -29.92 32.83 34.14
N SER A 207 -29.66 32.30 35.36
CA SER A 207 -30.38 32.50 36.67
C SER A 207 -31.60 31.62 37.14
N THR A 208 -31.39 30.96 38.31
CA THR A 208 -32.23 30.72 39.54
C THR A 208 -33.80 30.69 39.48
N THR A 209 -34.59 29.92 40.29
CA THR A 209 -34.47 29.60 41.76
C THR A 209 -35.49 28.52 42.25
N THR A 210 -35.13 27.62 43.20
CA THR A 210 -36.01 26.87 44.20
C THR A 210 -37.16 25.93 43.67
N THR A 211 -37.92 25.06 44.41
CA THR A 211 -38.08 24.63 45.85
C THR A 211 -38.77 23.22 45.98
N THR A 212 -38.76 22.59 47.19
CA THR A 212 -39.75 21.62 47.81
C THR A 212 -40.30 20.38 47.03
N SER A 213 -39.99 19.11 47.42
CA SER A 213 -40.74 18.17 48.32
C SER A 213 -42.00 17.47 47.70
N THR A 214 -42.43 16.21 47.95
CA THR A 214 -42.44 15.31 49.15
C THR A 214 -42.65 13.79 48.82
N GLY A 215 -42.18 12.87 49.70
CA GLY A 215 -42.75 11.50 49.95
C GLY A 215 -42.65 10.41 48.85
N SER A 216 -42.91 9.11 49.08
CA SER A 216 -43.04 8.28 50.30
C SER A 216 -42.90 6.76 49.97
N SER A 217 -42.71 5.91 50.98
CA SER A 217 -42.36 4.46 50.91
C SER A 217 -43.46 3.49 50.43
N ILE A 218 -43.09 2.24 50.03
CA ILE A 218 -43.67 0.91 50.42
C ILE A 218 -42.99 -0.28 49.65
N GLY A 219 -43.00 -1.51 50.21
CA GLY A 219 -42.48 -2.78 49.61
C GLY A 219 -43.51 -3.55 48.75
N PRO A 220 -43.46 -4.92 48.55
CA PRO A 220 -42.66 -6.01 49.18
C PRO A 220 -41.62 -6.65 48.20
N MET A 221 -40.78 -7.67 48.48
CA MET A 221 -40.68 -8.85 49.39
C MET A 221 -41.20 -10.23 48.86
N ARG A 222 -40.23 -11.14 48.58
CA ARG A 222 -40.21 -12.62 48.84
C ARG A 222 -40.57 -13.68 47.75
N GLY A 223 -39.69 -14.68 47.61
CA GLY A 223 -39.83 -16.00 46.92
C GLY A 223 -38.64 -16.30 45.99
N SER A 224 -37.69 -17.23 46.21
CA SER A 224 -37.70 -18.67 46.60
C SER A 224 -38.39 -19.55 45.53
N GLN A 225 -37.83 -20.65 45.00
CA GLN A 225 -36.67 -21.52 45.31
C GLN A 225 -35.95 -21.93 43.98
N ASP A 226 -34.72 -22.47 43.85
CA ASP A 226 -33.55 -22.76 44.72
C ASP A 226 -32.28 -22.87 43.79
N THR A 227 -31.15 -23.61 43.91
CA THR A 227 -30.70 -24.85 44.62
C THR A 227 -29.17 -24.88 44.85
N HIS A 228 -28.69 -25.96 45.50
CA HIS A 228 -27.28 -26.35 45.76
C HIS A 228 -26.84 -27.53 44.82
N ILE A 229 -25.62 -28.12 44.76
CA ILE A 229 -24.55 -28.43 45.75
C ILE A 229 -23.13 -28.55 45.10
N ARG A 230 -22.11 -27.96 45.76
CA ARG A 230 -20.72 -28.38 46.09
C ARG A 230 -19.92 -29.44 45.26
N SER A 231 -18.62 -29.16 45.04
CA SER A 231 -17.52 -30.03 44.56
C SER A 231 -17.03 -31.11 45.58
N PRO A 232 -16.17 -32.12 45.25
CA PRO A 232 -14.73 -31.93 44.95
C PRO A 232 -14.05 -33.01 44.04
N GLY A 233 -12.71 -32.94 43.84
CA GLY A 233 -11.88 -34.14 43.54
C GLY A 233 -10.72 -34.00 42.54
N SER A 234 -9.54 -34.51 42.89
CA SER A 234 -8.29 -34.48 42.09
C SER A 234 -8.25 -35.45 40.91
N GLY A 235 -7.44 -35.14 39.88
CA GLY A 235 -7.04 -36.10 38.83
C GLY A 235 -5.89 -35.59 37.95
N VAL A 236 -4.66 -36.05 38.20
CA VAL A 236 -3.48 -35.75 37.37
C VAL A 236 -3.20 -36.94 36.45
N LEU A 237 -3.00 -36.68 35.16
CA LEU A 237 -2.45 -37.66 34.22
C LEU A 237 -1.30 -37.04 33.41
N GLN A 238 -0.13 -37.68 33.48
CA GLN A 238 1.06 -37.33 32.71
C GLN A 238 1.02 -38.01 31.34
N TYR A 239 1.39 -37.30 30.28
CA TYR A 239 1.70 -37.93 28.99
C TYR A 239 3.12 -38.47 29.00
N GLY A 240 3.26 -39.78 28.73
CA GLY A 240 4.54 -40.49 28.77
C GLY A 240 5.18 -40.67 27.39
N ALA A 241 6.47 -40.35 27.32
CA ALA A 241 7.46 -40.91 26.39
C ALA A 241 8.59 -41.53 27.26
N PRO A 242 9.62 -42.25 26.75
CA PRO A 242 9.97 -42.49 25.34
C PRO A 242 10.37 -43.95 25.00
N ARG A 243 10.74 -44.19 23.74
CA ARG A 243 11.82 -45.08 23.20
C ARG A 243 11.69 -45.06 21.66
N SER A 244 12.72 -44.91 20.82
CA SER A 244 14.17 -45.12 20.93
C SER A 244 14.61 -46.58 21.00
N ASP A 245 14.78 -47.21 19.84
CA ASP A 245 15.78 -48.28 19.65
C ASP A 245 16.30 -48.28 18.19
N ARG A 246 17.46 -48.91 17.95
CA ARG A 246 18.15 -49.00 16.65
C ARG A 246 18.27 -50.45 16.18
N ARG A 247 18.44 -50.66 14.87
CA ARG A 247 19.47 -51.59 14.33
C ARG A 247 19.78 -51.32 12.85
N PRO A 248 21.02 -51.62 12.36
CA PRO A 248 21.42 -51.52 10.95
C PRO A 248 21.36 -52.89 10.25
N ILE A 249 21.71 -52.92 8.94
CA ILE A 249 22.27 -54.02 8.12
C ILE A 249 22.16 -53.60 6.63
N PRO A 250 23.06 -54.03 5.71
CA PRO A 250 24.39 -54.60 5.89
C PRO A 250 25.51 -53.55 5.69
#